data_AF-A0A5C6ULR9-F1
#
_entry.id   AF-A0A5C6ULR9-F1
#
_cell.length_a   1.000
_cell.length_b   1.000
_cell.length_c   1.000
_cell.angle_alpha   90.00
_cell.angle_beta   90.00
_cell.angle_gamma   90.00
#
_symmetry.space_group_name_H-M   'P 1'
#
loop_
_entity.id
_entity.type
_entity.pdbx_description
1 polymer ?
#
loop_
_entity_poly.entity_id
_entity_poly.type
_entity_poly.pdbx_seq_one_letter_code
_entity_poly.pdbx_strand_id
1 'polypeptide(L)'
;MDLIDLIETRRFLGSEFMMWLWFKSECYDGLMEVEEHGELEVLFDDALVLEAYLAETERNTFKGGAPAYSPEAKVALQQGKRVSRAKIRVIKDGREWLLTLKAEGLDFSSVKIPAVLSREEDEKFYERMYLVEELEDIINALYRTFIYTRLSPQWHEVMVPAMKTWIMAEDGVVPDVYPEAAEQQGPAMAKSA
;
A
#
# COMPACT_ATOMS: atom_id res chain seq x y z
N MET A 1 -14.92 7.31 -24.12
CA MET A 1 -14.86 6.69 -22.78
C MET A 1 -14.99 7.84 -21.80
N ASP A 2 -16.03 7.84 -20.98
CA ASP A 2 -16.23 8.87 -19.96
C ASP A 2 -15.29 8.62 -18.76
N LEU A 3 -15.10 9.61 -17.89
CA LEU A 3 -14.30 9.51 -16.68
C LEU A 3 -14.76 8.36 -15.78
N ILE A 4 -16.08 8.17 -15.66
CA ILE A 4 -16.66 7.06 -14.88
C ILE A 4 -16.20 5.70 -15.45
N ASP A 5 -16.26 5.52 -16.77
CA ASP A 5 -15.78 4.29 -17.42
C ASP A 5 -14.28 4.05 -17.16
N LEU A 6 -13.49 5.12 -17.17
CA LEU A 6 -12.04 5.03 -16.91
C LEU A 6 -11.75 4.57 -15.48
N ILE A 7 -12.50 5.09 -14.49
CA ILE A 7 -12.40 4.72 -13.08
C ILE A 7 -12.80 3.25 -12.90
N GLU A 8 -13.96 2.84 -13.40
CA GLU A 8 -14.45 1.47 -13.24
C GLU A 8 -13.48 0.43 -13.85
N THR A 9 -12.96 0.72 -15.04
CA THR A 9 -12.04 -0.21 -15.73
C THR A 9 -10.64 -0.28 -15.12
N ARG A 10 -10.29 0.61 -14.18
CA ARG A 10 -8.97 0.67 -13.51
C ARG A 10 -9.03 0.46 -12.00
N ARG A 11 -10.23 0.31 -11.43
CA ARG A 11 -10.49 0.09 -9.99
C ARG A 11 -9.66 -1.06 -9.39
N PHE A 12 -9.36 -2.09 -10.18
CA PHE A 12 -8.53 -3.22 -9.76
C PHE A 12 -7.12 -2.80 -9.30
N LEU A 13 -6.60 -1.66 -9.77
CA LEU A 13 -5.26 -1.18 -9.42
C LEU A 13 -5.12 -0.89 -7.94
N GLY A 14 -6.18 -0.45 -7.25
CA GLY A 14 -6.08 -0.19 -5.82
C GLY A 14 -5.86 -1.46 -5.01
N SER A 15 -6.56 -2.55 -5.35
CA SER A 15 -6.34 -3.84 -4.69
C SER A 15 -4.97 -4.42 -5.03
N GLU A 16 -4.50 -4.30 -6.29
CA GLU A 16 -3.16 -4.74 -6.67
C GLU A 16 -2.07 -3.92 -5.97
N PHE A 17 -2.23 -2.60 -5.86
CA PHE A 17 -1.34 -1.72 -5.12
C PHE A 17 -1.24 -2.13 -3.65
N MET A 18 -2.36 -2.33 -2.98
CA MET A 18 -2.38 -2.71 -1.56
C MET A 18 -1.81 -4.11 -1.34
N MET A 19 -2.03 -5.05 -2.26
CA MET A 19 -1.40 -6.37 -2.22
C MET A 19 0.12 -6.29 -2.39
N TRP A 20 0.59 -5.49 -3.34
CA TRP A 20 2.02 -5.24 -3.57
C TRP A 20 2.66 -4.55 -2.36
N LEU A 21 2.00 -3.53 -1.80
CA LEU A 21 2.48 -2.79 -0.64
C LEU A 21 2.60 -3.69 0.58
N TRP A 22 1.64 -4.60 0.80
CA TRP A 22 1.69 -5.59 1.86
C TRP A 22 2.87 -6.55 1.67
N PHE A 23 3.01 -7.12 0.47
CA PHE A 23 4.14 -8.00 0.16
C PHE A 23 5.49 -7.30 0.40
N LYS A 24 5.67 -6.08 -0.12
CA LYS A 24 6.88 -5.28 0.07
C LYS A 24 7.11 -4.97 1.55
N SER A 25 6.06 -4.61 2.29
CA SER A 25 6.11 -4.33 3.74
C SER A 25 6.63 -5.54 4.50
N GLU A 26 6.11 -6.74 4.25
CA GLU A 26 6.61 -7.94 4.93
C GLU A 26 8.06 -8.28 4.53
N CYS A 27 8.44 -8.10 3.26
CA CYS A 27 9.81 -8.36 2.79
C CYS A 27 10.87 -7.50 3.47
N TYR A 28 10.53 -6.27 3.86
CA TYR A 28 11.47 -5.32 4.44
C TYR A 28 11.14 -4.95 5.90
N ASP A 29 10.30 -5.73 6.57
CA ASP A 29 9.82 -5.43 7.94
C ASP A 29 9.30 -3.97 8.07
N GLY A 30 8.58 -3.52 7.05
CA GLY A 30 8.01 -2.19 6.92
C GLY A 30 8.95 -1.12 6.37
N LEU A 31 10.26 -1.31 6.37
CA LEU A 31 11.22 -0.29 5.93
C LEU A 31 11.26 -0.18 4.41
N MET A 32 11.05 1.03 3.87
CA MET A 32 11.04 1.26 2.43
C MET A 32 11.72 2.58 2.09
N GLU A 33 12.56 2.56 1.06
CA GLU A 33 13.03 3.78 0.40
C GLU A 33 11.91 4.31 -0.51
N VAL A 34 11.49 5.55 -0.28
CA VAL A 34 10.46 6.22 -1.06
C VAL A 34 11.06 7.45 -1.75
N GLU A 35 10.88 7.52 -3.07
CA GLU A 35 11.37 8.64 -3.89
C GLU A 35 10.96 9.99 -3.27
N GLU A 36 11.90 10.94 -3.19
CA GLU A 36 11.73 12.28 -2.60
C GLU A 36 11.46 12.33 -1.08
N HIS A 37 11.19 11.19 -0.42
CA HIS A 37 10.89 11.12 1.01
C HIS A 37 11.93 10.34 1.84
N GLY A 38 12.83 9.59 1.19
CA GLY A 38 13.86 8.78 1.85
C GLY A 38 13.30 7.51 2.48
N GLU A 39 14.03 6.96 3.46
CA GLU A 39 13.61 5.78 4.20
C GLU A 39 12.45 6.10 5.16
N LEU A 40 11.40 5.31 5.10
CA LEU A 40 10.26 5.39 6.00
C LEU A 40 9.69 4.00 6.30
N GLU A 41 8.94 3.87 7.39
CA GLU A 41 8.24 2.62 7.73
C GLU A 41 6.79 2.69 7.22
N VAL A 42 6.37 1.71 6.42
CA VAL A 42 4.97 1.49 6.02
C VAL A 42 4.49 0.15 6.55
N LEU A 43 3.54 0.18 7.47
CA LEU A 43 3.05 -1.01 8.17
C LEU A 43 1.54 -1.16 8.00
N PHE A 44 1.08 -2.39 7.88
CA PHE A 44 -0.33 -2.74 8.00
C PHE A 44 -0.67 -2.86 9.49
N ASP A 45 -1.45 -1.92 9.99
CA ASP A 45 -1.77 -1.75 11.41
C ASP A 45 -2.95 -2.67 11.83
N ASP A 46 -3.69 -2.29 12.87
CA ASP A 46 -4.64 -3.14 13.57
C ASP A 46 -5.93 -3.56 12.84
N ALA A 47 -6.09 -3.25 11.54
CA ALA A 47 -7.29 -3.59 10.78
C ALA A 47 -7.00 -3.88 9.30
N LEU A 48 -7.54 -5.00 8.82
CA LEU A 48 -7.42 -5.47 7.43
C LEU A 48 -8.74 -6.09 6.96
N VAL A 49 -9.15 -5.80 5.72
CA VAL A 49 -10.35 -6.36 5.10
C VAL A 49 -9.99 -6.99 3.76
N LEU A 50 -10.37 -8.26 3.59
CA LEU A 50 -10.16 -9.03 2.37
C LEU A 50 -11.51 -9.42 1.76
N GLU A 51 -11.64 -9.28 0.44
CA GLU A 51 -12.89 -9.52 -0.31
C GLU A 51 -12.64 -10.39 -1.55
N ALA A 52 -13.61 -11.23 -1.90
CA ALA A 52 -13.56 -12.02 -3.12
C ALA A 52 -13.87 -11.16 -4.36
N TYR A 53 -13.09 -11.34 -5.43
CA TYR A 53 -13.20 -10.53 -6.66
C TYR A 53 -14.55 -10.68 -7.40
N LEU A 54 -15.17 -11.86 -7.37
CA LEU A 54 -16.41 -12.16 -8.12
C LEU A 54 -17.67 -12.18 -7.23
N ALA A 55 -17.49 -12.17 -5.92
CA ALA A 55 -18.56 -12.26 -4.93
C ALA A 55 -18.25 -11.30 -3.79
N GLU A 56 -18.50 -10.00 -3.99
CA GLU A 56 -18.29 -8.93 -3.00
C GLU A 56 -19.03 -9.17 -1.67
N THR A 57 -19.91 -10.18 -1.60
CA THR A 57 -20.58 -10.65 -0.38
C THR A 57 -19.66 -11.47 0.53
N GLU A 58 -18.61 -12.09 0.01
CA GLU A 58 -17.63 -12.83 0.81
C GLU A 58 -16.49 -11.91 1.27
N ARG A 59 -16.64 -11.40 2.50
CA ARG A 59 -15.69 -10.50 3.15
C ARG A 59 -15.16 -11.10 4.45
N ASN A 60 -13.85 -11.01 4.65
CA ASN A 60 -13.20 -11.24 5.94
C ASN A 60 -12.70 -9.92 6.51
N THR A 61 -12.95 -9.67 7.79
CA THR A 61 -12.42 -8.51 8.52
C THR A 61 -11.57 -9.00 9.68
N PHE A 62 -10.31 -8.60 9.68
CA PHE A 62 -9.32 -8.93 10.69
C PHE A 62 -9.05 -7.68 11.54
N LYS A 63 -9.04 -7.85 12.85
CA LYS A 63 -8.72 -6.80 13.83
C LYS A 63 -7.83 -7.37 14.92
N GLY A 64 -6.86 -6.61 15.39
CA GLY A 64 -5.92 -7.06 16.42
C GLY A 64 -4.54 -6.44 16.24
N GLY A 65 -3.51 -6.89 16.97
CA GLY A 65 -2.20 -6.23 16.98
C GLY A 65 -1.48 -6.19 15.63
N ALA A 66 -1.55 -7.27 14.83
CA ALA A 66 -0.81 -7.41 13.58
C ALA A 66 -1.56 -8.33 12.58
N PRO A 67 -2.77 -7.96 12.12
CA PRO A 67 -3.61 -8.83 11.30
C PRO A 67 -2.99 -9.21 9.95
N ALA A 68 -2.08 -8.40 9.42
CA ALA A 68 -1.31 -8.72 8.21
C ALA A 68 -0.39 -9.94 8.38
N TYR A 69 0.06 -10.24 9.61
CA TYR A 69 0.92 -11.39 9.89
C TYR A 69 0.13 -12.61 10.36
N SER A 70 -1.21 -12.55 10.32
CA SER A 70 -2.04 -13.64 10.86
C SER A 70 -2.18 -14.80 9.86
N PRO A 71 -2.16 -16.06 10.32
CA PRO A 71 -2.37 -17.22 9.46
C PRO A 71 -3.73 -17.17 8.74
N GLU A 72 -4.77 -16.65 9.39
CA GLU A 72 -6.11 -16.52 8.83
C GLU A 72 -6.16 -15.51 7.67
N ALA A 73 -5.38 -14.43 7.75
CA ALA A 73 -5.24 -13.48 6.65
C ALA A 73 -4.54 -14.12 5.45
N LYS A 74 -3.49 -14.93 5.68
CA LYS A 74 -2.81 -15.71 4.64
C LYS A 74 -3.75 -16.73 3.98
N VAL A 75 -4.52 -17.48 4.76
CA VAL A 75 -5.50 -18.44 4.23
C VAL A 75 -6.55 -17.73 3.37
N ALA A 76 -7.02 -16.55 3.77
CA ALA A 76 -7.95 -15.77 2.96
C ALA A 76 -7.33 -15.30 1.62
N LEU A 77 -6.04 -14.92 1.59
CA LEU A 77 -5.33 -14.65 0.34
C LEU A 77 -5.21 -15.90 -0.54
N GLN A 78 -4.91 -17.06 0.05
CA GLN A 78 -4.84 -18.35 -0.66
C GLN A 78 -6.18 -18.76 -1.28
N GLN A 79 -7.30 -18.35 -0.67
CA GLN A 79 -8.66 -18.49 -1.22
C GLN A 79 -8.97 -17.50 -2.36
N GLY A 80 -8.02 -16.65 -2.75
CA GLY A 80 -8.17 -15.68 -3.83
C GLY A 80 -8.84 -14.36 -3.43
N LYS A 81 -9.01 -14.09 -2.12
CA LYS A 81 -9.47 -12.79 -1.65
C LYS A 81 -8.36 -11.76 -1.80
N ARG A 82 -8.74 -10.50 -2.01
CA ARG A 82 -7.83 -9.37 -2.21
C ARG A 82 -8.07 -8.32 -1.15
N VAL A 83 -7.05 -7.51 -0.86
CA VAL A 83 -7.21 -6.37 0.03
C VAL A 83 -8.21 -5.39 -0.57
N SER A 84 -9.26 -5.09 0.19
CA SER A 84 -10.23 -4.04 -0.12
C SER A 84 -10.05 -2.82 0.77
N ARG A 85 -9.54 -3.01 2.00
CA ARG A 85 -9.28 -1.95 2.96
C ARG A 85 -8.22 -2.37 3.96
N ALA A 86 -7.35 -1.44 4.33
CA ALA A 86 -6.36 -1.65 5.38
C ALA A 86 -6.13 -0.37 6.14
N LYS A 87 -5.85 -0.49 7.44
CA LYS A 87 -5.30 0.60 8.22
C LYS A 87 -3.78 0.57 8.06
N ILE A 88 -3.22 1.67 7.59
CA ILE A 88 -1.81 1.83 7.32
C ILE A 88 -1.22 2.77 8.36
N ARG A 89 -0.04 2.42 8.86
CA ARG A 89 0.81 3.29 9.67
C ARG A 89 2.02 3.68 8.82
N VAL A 90 2.30 4.97 8.75
CA VAL A 90 3.48 5.52 8.09
C VAL A 90 4.32 6.20 9.16
N ILE A 91 5.61 5.88 9.24
CA ILE A 91 6.55 6.53 10.18
C ILE A 91 7.71 7.10 9.38
N LYS A 92 7.95 8.41 9.51
CA LYS A 92 9.05 9.12 8.87
C LYS A 92 9.65 10.12 9.84
N ASP A 93 10.97 10.04 10.07
CA ASP A 93 11.69 10.96 10.97
C ASP A 93 11.06 11.07 12.38
N GLY A 94 10.51 9.97 12.91
CA GLY A 94 9.81 9.94 14.21
C GLY A 94 8.41 10.55 14.20
N ARG A 95 7.91 11.02 13.05
CA ARG A 95 6.52 11.42 12.85
C ARG A 95 5.69 10.21 12.41
N GLU A 96 4.53 10.03 13.02
CA GLU A 96 3.64 8.90 12.74
C GLU A 96 2.30 9.38 12.17
N TRP A 97 1.91 8.81 11.04
CA TRP A 97 0.57 8.93 10.47
C TRP A 97 -0.15 7.60 10.57
N LEU A 98 -1.45 7.67 10.85
CA LEU A 98 -2.35 6.51 10.77
C LEU A 98 -3.51 6.87 9.84
N LEU A 99 -3.78 6.00 8.86
CA LEU A 99 -4.84 6.20 7.89
C LEU A 99 -5.53 4.89 7.55
N THR A 100 -6.76 4.94 7.05
CA THR A 100 -7.43 3.79 6.45
C THR A 100 -7.49 3.99 4.94
N LEU A 101 -6.78 3.16 4.18
CA LEU A 101 -6.77 3.16 2.72
C LEU A 101 -7.82 2.19 2.18
N LYS A 102 -8.58 2.61 1.17
CA LYS A 102 -9.57 1.78 0.48
C LYS A 102 -9.16 1.54 -0.97
N ALA A 103 -9.20 0.28 -1.39
CA ALA A 103 -8.79 -0.13 -2.73
C ALA A 103 -9.69 0.42 -3.84
N GLU A 104 -11.00 0.53 -3.61
CA GLU A 104 -11.98 0.91 -4.64
C GLU A 104 -11.72 2.30 -5.24
N GLY A 105 -11.47 3.29 -4.39
CA GLY A 105 -11.22 4.67 -4.80
C GLY A 105 -9.77 5.12 -4.65
N LEU A 106 -8.90 4.28 -4.07
CA LEU A 106 -7.60 4.71 -3.51
C LEU A 106 -7.73 5.91 -2.57
N ASP A 107 -8.90 6.09 -1.96
CA ASP A 107 -9.14 7.11 -0.96
C ASP A 107 -8.62 6.67 0.41
N PHE A 108 -8.08 7.63 1.16
CA PHE A 108 -7.77 7.44 2.56
C PHE A 108 -8.76 8.19 3.45
N SER A 109 -9.01 7.61 4.62
CA SER A 109 -9.97 8.10 5.60
C SER A 109 -9.44 7.89 7.01
N SER A 110 -10.08 8.52 8.00
CA SER A 110 -9.68 8.41 9.41
C SER A 110 -8.21 8.78 9.66
N VAL A 111 -7.68 9.74 8.89
CA VAL A 111 -6.29 10.19 9.00
C VAL A 111 -6.05 10.80 10.38
N LYS A 112 -5.08 10.25 11.10
CA LYS A 112 -4.44 10.85 12.25
C LYS A 112 -3.07 11.31 11.82
N ILE A 113 -2.86 12.61 11.95
CA ILE A 113 -1.57 13.26 11.67
C ILE A 113 -0.69 13.29 12.92
N PRO A 114 0.63 13.49 12.77
CA PRO A 114 1.55 13.73 13.87
C PRO A 114 1.10 14.87 14.80
N ALA A 115 1.62 14.84 16.03
CA ALA A 115 1.37 15.91 16.99
C ALA A 115 1.99 17.23 16.50
N VAL A 116 1.14 18.25 16.40
CA VAL A 116 1.51 19.61 16.02
C VAL A 116 2.27 20.27 17.18
N LEU A 117 3.44 20.83 16.91
CA LEU A 117 4.32 21.39 17.95
C LEU A 117 4.07 22.89 18.19
N SER A 118 3.56 23.62 17.20
CA SER A 118 3.30 25.06 17.37
C SER A 118 2.21 25.33 18.41
N ARG A 119 2.31 26.51 19.06
CA ARG A 119 1.34 27.01 20.04
C ARG A 119 0.41 28.08 19.46
N GLU A 120 0.81 28.77 18.41
CA GLU A 120 0.02 29.81 17.74
C GLU A 120 -1.04 29.20 16.81
N GLU A 121 -2.22 29.80 16.71
CA GLU A 121 -3.35 29.20 15.99
C GLU A 121 -3.11 29.10 14.48
N ASP A 122 -2.58 30.16 13.86
CA ASP A 122 -2.31 30.18 12.42
C ASP A 122 -1.19 29.20 12.06
N GLU A 123 -0.10 29.18 12.83
CA GLU A 123 1.00 28.24 12.64
C GLU A 123 0.57 26.78 12.80
N LYS A 124 -0.28 26.47 13.79
CA LYS A 124 -0.87 25.12 13.93
C LYS A 124 -1.65 24.72 12.69
N PHE A 125 -2.42 25.64 12.10
CA PHE A 125 -3.18 25.36 10.90
C PHE A 125 -2.25 25.03 9.72
N TYR A 126 -1.21 25.82 9.50
CA TYR A 126 -0.23 25.58 8.45
C TYR A 126 0.56 24.27 8.64
N GLU A 127 0.98 23.97 9.88
CA GLU A 127 1.67 22.73 10.21
C GLU A 127 0.78 21.51 9.93
N ARG A 128 -0.53 21.58 10.27
CA ARG A 128 -1.49 20.51 9.93
C ARG A 128 -1.65 20.32 8.43
N MET A 129 -1.73 21.42 7.66
CA MET A 129 -1.84 21.34 6.21
C MET A 129 -0.62 20.65 5.61
N TYR A 130 0.57 21.09 6.02
CA TYR A 130 1.83 20.49 5.61
C TYR A 130 1.91 18.99 5.92
N LEU A 131 1.49 18.57 7.12
CA LEU A 131 1.48 17.15 7.51
C LEU A 131 0.49 16.30 6.69
N VAL A 132 -0.60 16.89 6.20
CA VAL A 132 -1.54 16.19 5.31
C VAL A 132 -1.00 16.11 3.89
N GLU A 133 -0.43 17.21 3.37
CA GLU A 133 0.22 17.26 2.06
C GLU A 133 1.38 16.26 1.99
N GLU A 134 2.24 16.21 3.02
CA GLU A 134 3.35 15.25 3.06
C GLU A 134 2.86 13.79 3.05
N LEU A 135 1.75 13.48 3.74
CA LEU A 135 1.16 12.15 3.68
C LEU A 135 0.64 11.83 2.27
N GLU A 136 -0.04 12.77 1.63
CA GLU A 136 -0.53 12.61 0.26
C GLU A 136 0.63 12.36 -0.72
N ASP A 137 1.71 13.14 -0.62
CA ASP A 137 2.92 12.99 -1.44
C ASP A 137 3.57 11.61 -1.24
N ILE A 138 3.69 11.13 0.01
CA ILE A 138 4.22 9.79 0.31
C ILE A 138 3.37 8.69 -0.35
N ILE A 139 2.05 8.75 -0.21
CA ILE A 139 1.15 7.74 -0.82
C ILE A 139 1.23 7.80 -2.35
N ASN A 140 1.32 9.00 -2.93
CA ASN A 140 1.50 9.19 -4.37
C ASN A 140 2.84 8.62 -4.86
N ALA A 141 3.94 8.82 -4.13
CA ALA A 141 5.26 8.27 -4.49
C ALA A 141 5.27 6.74 -4.43
N LEU A 142 4.65 6.14 -3.41
CA LEU A 142 4.46 4.69 -3.31
C LEU A 142 3.62 4.15 -4.48
N TYR A 143 2.50 4.81 -4.79
CA TYR A 143 1.63 4.40 -5.88
C TYR A 143 2.32 4.54 -7.24
N ARG A 144 3.08 5.62 -7.45
CA ARG A 144 3.88 5.82 -8.66
C ARG A 144 4.91 4.71 -8.85
N THR A 145 5.63 4.35 -7.79
CA THR A 145 6.58 3.21 -7.79
C THR A 145 5.89 1.91 -8.17
N PHE A 146 4.72 1.64 -7.59
CA PHE A 146 3.89 0.50 -7.95
C PHE A 146 3.49 0.52 -9.43
N ILE A 147 3.02 1.65 -9.96
CA ILE A 147 2.59 1.74 -11.36
C ILE A 147 3.75 1.48 -12.32
N TYR A 148 4.95 2.01 -12.05
CA TYR A 148 6.13 1.70 -12.86
C TYR A 148 6.45 0.20 -12.85
N THR A 149 6.47 -0.40 -11.66
CA THR A 149 6.71 -1.83 -11.48
C THR A 149 5.63 -2.67 -12.18
N ARG A 150 4.37 -2.26 -12.09
CA ARG A 150 3.20 -2.93 -12.65
C ARG A 150 3.15 -2.90 -14.17
N LEU A 151 3.68 -1.84 -14.78
CA LEU A 151 3.80 -1.67 -16.23
C LEU A 151 5.09 -2.26 -16.80
N SER A 152 6.02 -2.69 -15.94
CA SER A 152 7.25 -3.34 -16.37
C SER A 152 6.98 -4.72 -16.98
N PRO A 153 7.81 -5.19 -17.93
CA PRO A 153 7.78 -6.59 -18.38
C PRO A 153 7.97 -7.58 -17.22
N GLN A 154 8.71 -7.18 -16.18
CA GLN A 154 9.06 -8.03 -15.04
C GLN A 154 7.87 -8.27 -14.09
N TRP A 155 6.76 -7.54 -14.24
CA TRP A 155 5.58 -7.75 -13.41
C TRP A 155 5.09 -9.20 -13.45
N HIS A 156 4.86 -9.74 -14.64
CA HIS A 156 4.34 -11.11 -14.79
C HIS A 156 5.42 -12.18 -14.67
N GLU A 157 6.66 -11.85 -15.06
CA GLU A 157 7.78 -12.80 -15.09
C GLU A 157 8.42 -13.01 -13.72
N VAL A 158 8.42 -11.98 -12.87
CA VAL A 158 9.18 -11.98 -11.61
C VAL A 158 8.31 -11.59 -10.42
N MET A 159 7.63 -10.43 -10.49
CA MET A 159 6.91 -9.88 -9.32
C MET A 159 5.70 -10.74 -8.93
N VAL A 160 4.84 -11.11 -9.88
CA VAL A 160 3.67 -11.96 -9.62
C VAL A 160 4.07 -13.35 -9.10
N PRO A 161 5.06 -14.06 -9.68
CA PRO A 161 5.58 -15.29 -9.09
C PRO A 161 6.09 -15.13 -7.66
N ALA A 162 6.80 -14.05 -7.33
CA ALA A 162 7.28 -13.76 -5.98
C ALA A 162 6.11 -13.56 -5.00
N MET A 163 5.12 -12.73 -5.36
CA MET A 163 3.91 -12.53 -4.56
C MET A 163 3.12 -13.83 -4.36
N LYS A 164 3.03 -14.70 -5.36
CA LYS A 164 2.39 -16.01 -5.22
C LYS A 164 3.14 -16.91 -4.25
N THR A 165 4.47 -16.92 -4.33
CA THR A 165 5.32 -17.69 -3.41
C THR A 165 5.12 -17.21 -1.98
N TRP A 166 5.07 -15.90 -1.77
CA TRP A 166 4.77 -15.27 -0.48
C TRP A 166 3.38 -15.62 0.07
N ILE A 167 2.34 -15.66 -0.77
CA ILE A 167 0.98 -16.08 -0.35
C ILE A 167 0.96 -17.55 0.09
N MET A 168 1.78 -18.40 -0.55
CA MET A 168 1.83 -19.84 -0.30
C MET A 168 2.87 -20.24 0.75
N ALA A 169 3.67 -19.30 1.26
CA ALA A 169 4.68 -19.57 2.27
C ALA A 169 4.02 -19.94 3.62
N GLU A 170 4.69 -20.82 4.37
CA GLU A 170 4.28 -21.16 5.74
C GLU A 170 4.58 -19.99 6.70
N ASP A 171 3.82 -19.92 7.79
CA ASP A 171 3.85 -18.80 8.75
C ASP A 171 5.28 -18.46 9.21
N GLY A 172 5.64 -17.17 9.11
CA GLY A 172 6.95 -16.64 9.53
C GLY A 172 8.08 -16.82 8.51
N VAL A 173 7.83 -17.46 7.36
CA VAL A 173 8.78 -17.52 6.25
C VAL A 173 8.42 -16.44 5.24
N VAL A 174 9.01 -15.25 5.41
CA VAL A 174 9.04 -14.28 4.33
C VAL A 174 10.01 -14.81 3.28
N PRO A 175 9.62 -14.94 2.00
CA PRO A 175 10.57 -15.32 0.97
C PRO A 175 11.72 -14.32 0.98
N ASP A 176 12.93 -14.81 1.25
CA ASP A 176 14.13 -14.05 0.95
C ASP A 176 14.07 -13.75 -0.55
N VAL A 177 14.33 -12.49 -0.93
CA VAL A 177 14.26 -11.93 -2.29
C VAL A 177 12.89 -11.33 -2.67
N TYR A 178 12.60 -10.15 -2.12
CA TYR A 178 11.87 -9.15 -2.90
C TYR A 178 12.63 -8.85 -4.20
N PRO A 179 12.01 -8.90 -5.39
CA PRO A 179 12.75 -8.75 -6.64
C PRO A 179 13.01 -7.27 -6.96
N GLU A 180 13.98 -6.65 -6.27
CA GLU A 180 14.34 -5.23 -6.44
C GLU A 180 14.60 -4.84 -7.91
N ALA A 181 15.25 -5.72 -8.66
CA ALA A 181 15.53 -5.50 -10.07
C ALA A 181 14.27 -5.35 -10.95
N ALA A 182 13.11 -5.83 -10.47
CA ALA A 182 11.82 -5.68 -11.15
C ALA A 182 11.18 -4.30 -10.91
N GLU A 183 11.52 -3.59 -9.83
CA GLU A 183 11.05 -2.20 -9.60
C GLU A 183 11.81 -1.19 -10.46
N GLN A 184 13.12 -1.42 -10.66
CA GLN A 184 14.00 -0.47 -11.34
C GLN A 184 13.83 -0.43 -12.87
N GLN A 185 12.97 -1.28 -13.44
CA GLN A 185 12.73 -1.41 -14.89
C GLN A 185 11.33 -0.93 -15.30
N GLY A 186 10.97 0.30 -14.91
CA GLY A 186 9.78 0.96 -15.45
C GLY A 186 9.91 1.26 -16.95
N PRO A 187 8.80 1.36 -17.70
CA PRO A 187 8.86 1.82 -19.09
C PRO A 187 9.56 3.18 -19.15
N ALA A 188 10.47 3.36 -20.12
CA ALA A 188 11.07 4.67 -20.37
C ALA A 188 9.93 5.66 -20.62
N MET A 189 9.70 6.56 -19.66
CA MET A 189 8.69 7.60 -19.80
C MET A 189 9.03 8.39 -21.06
N ALA A 190 8.20 8.29 -22.08
CA ALA A 190 8.30 9.19 -23.21
C ALA A 190 8.15 10.60 -22.61
N LYS A 191 9.18 11.43 -22.73
CA LYS A 191 9.08 12.84 -22.35
C LYS A 191 7.95 13.43 -23.19
N SER A 192 6.79 13.65 -22.59
CA SER A 192 5.72 14.40 -23.22
C SER A 192 6.27 15.80 -23.51
N ALA A 193 6.30 16.15 -24.79
CA ALA A 193 6.69 17.45 -25.31
C ALA A 193 5.60 18.50 -25.08
#